data_AF-E9D173-F1
#
_entry.id   AF-E9D173-F1
#
_cell.length_a   1.000
_cell.length_b   1.000
_cell.length_c   1.000
_cell.angle_alpha   90.00
_cell.angle_beta   90.00
_cell.angle_gamma   90.00
#
_symmetry.space_group_name_H-M   'P 1'
#
loop_
_entity.id
_entity.type
_entity.pdbx_description
1 polymer ?
#
loop_
_entity_poly.entity_id
_entity_poly.type
_entity_poly.pdbx_seq_one_letter_code
_entity_poly.pdbx_strand_id
1 'polypeptide(L)'
;MPLQIWSLSHSSKMKKLNPLVVGWGRYFQGAVLTKAAVNRAYISPNAAEIQSQLLLRKKTKELYKRWKIRPWTRFAPLFQLPVWLTMMESMRRMVGMTGGLLSIVQGWLEKHPEVPNVPMVPSLSTEGALWFPDLLAADPYCALPVILSAAVFTNVTWGWKIKKREDIPKLPTRKERIAAHTMRVLKRTFQASALFLCPVMIASEVPAGMLIYWISSTLFATAQTKALPKIISTKSIPAPCKEKAVAVVIGGEAKTQLSGFENLGEKPTKIKTFTGR
;
A
#
# COMPACT_ATOMS: atom_id res chain seq x y z
N MET A 1 -16.74 5.72 -0.02
CA MET A 1 -16.09 6.82 -0.76
C MET A 1 -15.41 7.88 0.15
N PRO A 2 -16.05 8.49 1.17
CA PRO A 2 -15.42 9.57 1.97
C PRO A 2 -14.15 9.15 2.71
N LEU A 3 -14.16 7.98 3.35
CA LEU A 3 -13.00 7.42 4.06
C LEU A 3 -11.80 7.17 3.13
N GLN A 4 -12.06 6.77 1.89
CA GLN A 4 -11.02 6.52 0.89
C GLN A 4 -10.41 7.85 0.39
N ILE A 5 -11.24 8.87 0.14
CA ILE A 5 -10.78 10.23 -0.18
C ILE A 5 -9.87 10.75 0.95
N TRP A 6 -10.30 10.60 2.20
CA TRP A 6 -9.54 10.98 3.37
C TRP A 6 -8.19 10.24 3.47
N SER A 7 -8.19 8.92 3.24
CA SER A 7 -6.97 8.10 3.22
C SER A 7 -6.00 8.51 2.11
N LEU A 8 -6.50 8.78 0.90
CA LEU A 8 -5.70 9.23 -0.23
C LEU A 8 -5.07 10.61 -0.01
N SER A 9 -5.80 11.54 0.60
CA SER A 9 -5.29 12.86 0.97
C SER A 9 -4.10 12.73 1.95
N HIS A 10 -4.21 11.86 2.96
CA HIS A 10 -3.12 11.59 3.90
C HIS A 10 -1.94 10.90 3.23
N SER A 11 -2.16 9.90 2.39
CA SER A 11 -1.10 9.24 1.61
C SER A 11 -0.34 10.24 0.73
N SER A 12 -1.04 11.21 0.15
CA SER A 12 -0.44 12.26 -0.67
C SER A 12 0.43 13.22 0.14
N LYS A 13 0.01 13.59 1.37
CA LYS A 13 0.85 14.35 2.31
C LYS A 13 2.11 13.58 2.68
N MET A 14 1.99 12.27 2.96
CA MET A 14 3.15 11.42 3.25
C MET A 14 4.15 11.38 2.08
N LYS A 15 3.66 11.26 0.83
CA LYS A 15 4.52 11.28 -0.36
C LYS A 15 5.28 12.60 -0.53
N LYS A 16 4.64 13.74 -0.23
CA LYS A 16 5.29 15.07 -0.27
C LYS A 16 6.36 15.23 0.80
N LEU A 17 6.19 14.58 1.95
CA LEU A 17 7.13 14.63 3.06
C LEU A 17 8.30 13.64 2.91
N ASN A 18 8.14 12.62 2.05
CA ASN A 18 9.16 11.61 1.77
C ASN A 18 10.58 12.16 1.47
N PRO A 19 10.79 13.20 0.63
CA PRO A 19 12.13 13.75 0.41
C PRO A 19 12.80 14.28 1.69
N LEU A 20 12.03 14.88 2.60
CA LEU A 20 12.58 15.32 3.89
C LEU A 20 12.98 14.13 4.76
N VAL A 21 12.18 13.06 4.79
CA VAL A 21 12.52 11.82 5.51
C VAL A 21 13.80 11.21 4.95
N VAL A 22 13.96 11.16 3.63
CA VAL A 22 15.18 10.68 2.97
C VAL A 22 16.39 11.55 3.32
N GLY A 23 16.24 12.89 3.30
CA GLY A 23 17.30 13.83 3.68
C GLY A 23 17.77 13.64 5.12
N TRP A 24 16.84 13.56 6.08
CA TRP A 24 17.15 13.25 7.48
C TRP A 24 17.82 11.87 7.64
N GLY A 25 17.43 10.88 6.83
CA GLY A 25 18.06 9.57 6.81
C GLY A 25 19.55 9.65 6.50
N ARG A 26 19.93 10.39 5.45
CA ARG A 26 21.33 10.62 5.09
C ARG A 26 22.09 11.38 6.18
N TYR A 27 21.47 12.42 6.75
CA TYR A 27 22.07 13.18 7.84
C TYR A 27 22.38 12.29 9.07
N PHE A 28 21.44 11.45 9.50
CA PHE A 28 21.66 10.58 10.65
C PHE A 28 22.68 9.47 10.40
N GLN A 29 22.74 8.93 9.18
CA GLN A 29 23.81 8.00 8.81
C GLN A 29 25.18 8.65 8.97
N GLY A 30 25.37 9.87 8.42
CA GLY A 30 26.61 10.63 8.60
C GLY A 30 26.91 10.93 10.07
N ALA A 31 25.91 11.39 10.84
CA ALA A 31 26.08 11.77 12.24
C ALA A 31 26.45 10.60 13.17
N VAL A 32 26.02 9.38 12.86
CA VAL A 32 26.41 8.18 13.63
C VAL A 32 27.85 7.81 13.32
N LEU A 33 28.26 7.85 12.05
CA LEU A 33 29.62 7.54 11.63
C LEU A 33 30.63 8.55 12.18
N THR A 34 30.31 9.85 12.15
CA THR A 34 31.18 10.90 12.71
C THR A 34 31.34 10.77 14.21
N LYS A 35 30.26 10.47 14.95
CA LYS A 35 30.35 10.21 16.39
C LYS A 35 31.22 9.01 16.73
N ALA A 36 31.11 7.93 15.95
CA ALA A 36 31.96 6.75 16.12
C ALA A 36 33.45 7.10 15.84
N ALA A 37 33.72 7.86 14.78
CA ALA A 37 35.06 8.32 14.44
C ALA A 37 35.69 9.21 15.52
N VAL A 38 34.94 10.19 16.05
CA VAL A 38 35.40 11.08 17.13
C VAL A 38 35.72 10.29 18.41
N ASN A 39 34.87 9.31 18.75
CA ASN A 39 35.07 8.47 19.92
C ASN A 39 36.11 7.36 19.72
N ARG A 40 36.75 7.29 18.54
CA ARG A 40 37.67 6.21 18.12
C ARG A 40 37.09 4.80 18.37
N ALA A 41 35.77 4.67 18.32
CA ALA A 41 35.07 3.43 18.59
C ALA A 41 34.72 2.76 17.26
N TYR A 42 35.10 1.49 17.10
CA TYR A 42 34.63 0.69 15.97
C TYR A 42 33.13 0.42 16.11
N ILE A 43 32.36 0.81 15.10
CA ILE A 43 30.94 0.49 15.01
C ILE A 43 30.73 -0.47 13.84
N SER A 44 30.08 -1.60 14.09
CA SER A 44 29.73 -2.51 13.01
C SER A 44 28.73 -1.84 12.06
N PRO A 45 28.78 -2.12 10.73
CA PRO A 45 27.84 -1.54 9.77
C PRO A 45 26.38 -1.75 10.15
N ASN A 46 26.04 -2.94 10.67
CA ASN A 46 24.71 -3.25 11.15
C ASN A 46 24.29 -2.41 12.37
N ALA A 47 25.19 -2.20 13.34
CA ALA A 47 24.90 -1.38 14.51
C ALA A 47 24.68 0.10 14.11
N ALA A 48 25.49 0.62 13.18
CA ALA A 48 25.32 1.97 12.65
C ALA A 48 24.00 2.15 11.90
N GLU A 49 23.59 1.17 11.09
CA GLU A 49 22.29 1.16 10.44
C GLU A 49 21.14 1.14 11.46
N ILE A 50 21.22 0.31 12.50
CA ILE A 50 20.16 0.23 13.52
C ILE A 50 20.05 1.57 14.27
N GLN A 51 21.16 2.16 14.71
CA GLN A 51 21.14 3.44 15.43
C GLN A 51 20.59 4.57 14.55
N SER A 52 21.05 4.70 13.30
CA SER A 52 20.56 5.71 12.37
C SER A 52 19.06 5.55 12.08
N GLN A 53 18.58 4.31 11.93
CA GLN A 53 17.15 4.01 11.75
C GLN A 53 16.30 4.35 12.97
N LEU A 54 16.82 4.15 14.19
CA LEU A 54 16.12 4.54 15.42
C LEU A 54 15.98 6.07 15.53
N LEU A 55 17.04 6.82 15.21
CA LEU A 55 17.00 8.28 15.16
C LEU A 55 16.03 8.78 14.09
N LEU A 56 16.06 8.16 12.91
CA LEU A 56 15.16 8.48 11.80
C LEU A 56 13.70 8.21 12.16
N ARG A 57 13.40 7.11 12.87
CA ARG A 57 12.04 6.80 13.36
C ARG A 57 11.53 7.88 14.32
N LYS A 58 12.37 8.33 15.26
CA LYS A 58 12.02 9.42 16.20
C LYS A 58 11.69 10.70 15.44
N LYS A 59 12.55 11.11 14.49
CA LYS A 59 12.28 12.31 13.67
C LYS A 59 11.10 12.16 12.73
N THR A 60 10.87 10.99 12.15
CA THR A 60 9.70 10.76 11.30
C THR A 60 8.40 10.93 12.09
N LYS A 61 8.36 10.45 13.34
CA LYS A 61 7.21 10.66 14.24
C LYS A 61 6.99 12.15 14.56
N GLU A 62 8.07 12.89 14.80
CA GLU A 62 8.03 14.34 15.04
C GLU A 62 7.51 15.11 13.82
N LEU A 63 8.03 14.78 12.62
CA LEU A 63 7.57 15.37 11.35
C LEU A 63 6.09 15.09 11.09
N TYR A 64 5.64 13.84 11.31
CA TYR A 64 4.24 13.47 11.16
C TYR A 64 3.33 14.19 12.17
N LYS A 65 3.80 14.36 13.41
CA LYS A 65 3.07 15.15 14.43
C LYS A 65 2.95 16.62 14.00
N ARG A 66 4.03 17.24 13.54
CA ARG A 66 4.06 18.64 13.07
C ARG A 66 3.13 18.87 11.88
N TRP A 67 3.05 17.91 10.96
CA TRP A 67 2.20 17.99 9.76
C TRP A 67 0.81 17.38 9.94
N LYS A 68 0.43 17.02 11.18
CA LYS A 68 -0.86 16.42 11.56
C LYS A 68 -1.22 15.17 10.72
N ILE A 69 -0.23 14.36 10.37
CA ILE A 69 -0.42 13.10 9.64
C ILE A 69 -0.70 11.98 10.64
N ARG A 70 -1.86 11.33 10.52
CA ARG A 70 -2.28 10.21 11.38
C ARG A 70 -1.85 8.87 10.75
N PRO A 71 -0.97 8.05 11.35
CA PRO A 71 -0.48 6.81 10.72
C PRO A 71 -1.56 5.75 10.46
N TRP A 72 -2.62 5.74 11.26
CA TRP A 72 -3.73 4.79 11.14
C TRP A 72 -4.58 5.00 9.89
N THR A 73 -4.42 6.12 9.17
CA THR A 73 -5.13 6.38 7.90
C THR A 73 -4.82 5.33 6.84
N ARG A 74 -3.69 4.61 6.95
CA ARG A 74 -3.34 3.50 6.04
C ARG A 74 -4.30 2.32 6.16
N PHE A 75 -4.95 2.17 7.32
CA PHE A 75 -5.88 1.10 7.63
C PHE A 75 -7.34 1.52 7.41
N ALA A 76 -7.59 2.74 6.91
CA ALA A 76 -8.93 3.22 6.60
C ALA A 76 -9.78 2.24 5.76
N PRO A 77 -9.23 1.52 4.76
CA PRO A 77 -10.01 0.54 4.00
C PRO A 77 -10.53 -0.64 4.86
N LEU A 78 -9.88 -0.97 5.99
CA LEU A 78 -10.31 -2.07 6.85
C LEU A 78 -11.64 -1.76 7.54
N PHE A 79 -11.97 -0.49 7.76
CA PHE A 79 -13.25 -0.08 8.32
C PHE A 79 -14.43 -0.31 7.36
N GLN A 80 -14.18 -0.58 6.08
CA GLN A 80 -15.22 -0.96 5.12
C GLN A 80 -15.58 -2.46 5.23
N LEU A 81 -14.71 -3.28 5.83
CA LEU A 81 -14.89 -4.72 5.90
C LEU A 81 -16.20 -5.16 6.58
N PRO A 82 -16.67 -4.53 7.68
CA PRO A 82 -17.94 -4.92 8.30
C PRO A 82 -19.12 -4.81 7.34
N VAL A 83 -19.22 -3.70 6.61
CA VAL A 83 -20.30 -3.47 5.63
C VAL A 83 -20.20 -4.45 4.46
N TRP A 84 -18.97 -4.75 4.01
CA TRP A 84 -18.76 -5.74 2.97
C TRP A 84 -19.13 -7.15 3.45
N LEU A 85 -18.76 -7.51 4.69
CA LEU A 85 -19.06 -8.82 5.30
C LEU A 85 -20.55 -9.03 5.47
N THR A 86 -21.30 -8.03 5.94
CA THR A 86 -22.75 -8.15 6.10
C THR A 86 -23.44 -8.34 4.76
N MET A 87 -23.07 -7.55 3.74
CA MET A 87 -23.62 -7.69 2.38
C MET A 87 -23.24 -9.04 1.74
N MET A 88 -22.02 -9.50 2.00
CA MET A 88 -21.52 -10.77 1.52
C MET A 88 -22.27 -11.96 2.13
N GLU A 89 -22.52 -11.93 3.44
CA GLU A 89 -23.29 -12.97 4.15
C GLU A 89 -24.77 -12.96 3.74
N SER A 90 -25.38 -11.77 3.59
CA SER A 90 -26.77 -11.66 3.16
C SER A 90 -26.96 -12.23 1.76
N MET A 91 -26.11 -11.84 0.79
CA MET A 91 -26.17 -12.37 -0.59
C MET A 91 -26.03 -13.89 -0.59
N ARG A 92 -25.07 -14.41 0.17
CA ARG A 92 -24.80 -15.84 0.28
C ARG A 92 -26.01 -16.63 0.79
N ARG A 93 -26.68 -16.14 1.83
CA ARG A 93 -27.89 -16.79 2.38
C ARG A 93 -29.09 -16.67 1.45
N MET A 94 -29.26 -15.52 0.79
CA MET A 94 -30.34 -15.33 -0.19
C MET A 94 -30.26 -16.31 -1.36
N VAL A 95 -29.05 -16.68 -1.81
CA VAL A 95 -28.85 -17.68 -2.86
C VAL A 95 -28.84 -19.14 -2.36
N GLY A 96 -29.15 -19.37 -1.08
CA GLY A 96 -29.22 -20.72 -0.50
C GLY A 96 -27.86 -21.35 -0.15
N MET A 97 -26.76 -20.62 -0.24
CA MET A 97 -25.46 -21.13 0.20
C MET A 97 -25.35 -21.08 1.72
N THR A 98 -25.07 -22.23 2.33
CA THR A 98 -24.82 -22.34 3.77
C THR A 98 -23.32 -22.23 4.08
N GLY A 99 -22.98 -21.59 5.19
CA GLY A 99 -21.59 -21.40 5.63
C GLY A 99 -20.90 -20.19 5.00
N GLY A 100 -20.44 -19.26 5.85
CA GLY A 100 -19.82 -18.01 5.42
C GLY A 100 -18.71 -17.53 6.35
N LEU A 101 -18.00 -16.48 5.92
CA LEU A 101 -16.91 -15.90 6.70
C LEU A 101 -17.44 -15.30 8.02
N LEU A 102 -18.68 -14.81 8.03
CA LEU A 102 -19.31 -14.28 9.23
C LEU A 102 -19.54 -15.37 10.28
N SER A 103 -20.05 -16.54 9.89
CA SER A 103 -20.27 -17.65 10.84
C SER A 103 -18.96 -18.15 11.44
N ILE A 104 -17.86 -18.11 10.67
CA ILE A 104 -16.52 -18.42 11.21
C ILE A 104 -16.12 -17.36 12.24
N VAL A 105 -16.23 -16.07 11.92
CA VAL A 105 -15.86 -14.98 12.84
C VAL A 105 -16.73 -14.97 14.10
N GLN A 106 -18.04 -15.23 13.97
CA GLN A 106 -18.95 -15.37 15.10
C GLN A 106 -18.56 -16.56 15.98
N GLY A 107 -18.18 -17.70 15.41
CA GLY A 107 -17.70 -18.85 16.18
C GLY A 107 -16.42 -18.59 16.99
N TRP A 108 -15.61 -17.58 16.63
CA TRP A 108 -14.49 -17.12 17.45
C TRP A 108 -14.90 -16.19 18.59
N LEU A 109 -15.99 -15.43 18.40
CA LEU A 109 -16.41 -14.37 19.31
C LEU A 109 -17.44 -14.87 20.33
N GLU A 110 -18.35 -15.74 19.90
CA GLU A 110 -19.47 -16.25 20.66
C GLU A 110 -19.34 -17.76 20.87
N LYS A 111 -19.62 -18.21 22.09
CA LYS A 111 -19.57 -19.62 22.47
C LYS A 111 -20.78 -20.42 21.95
N HIS A 112 -21.87 -19.72 21.63
CA HIS A 112 -23.10 -20.25 21.02
C HIS A 112 -23.53 -19.32 19.87
N PRO A 113 -22.91 -19.43 18.69
CA PRO A 113 -23.26 -18.59 17.57
C PRO A 113 -24.67 -18.94 17.07
N GLU A 114 -25.62 -18.04 17.27
CA GLU A 114 -26.92 -18.15 16.61
C GLU A 114 -26.73 -17.88 15.12
N VAL A 115 -27.13 -18.85 14.31
CA VAL A 115 -27.01 -18.77 12.86
C VAL A 115 -27.94 -17.66 12.35
N PRO A 116 -27.44 -16.60 11.70
CA PRO A 116 -28.30 -15.50 11.23
C PRO A 116 -29.42 -16.01 10.32
N ASN A 117 -30.68 -15.96 10.76
CA ASN A 117 -31.81 -16.50 9.99
C ASN A 117 -32.22 -15.56 8.84
N VAL A 118 -31.39 -15.51 7.79
CA VAL A 118 -31.76 -14.88 6.51
C VAL A 118 -32.31 -15.99 5.63
N PRO A 119 -33.60 -15.95 5.27
CA PRO A 119 -34.20 -16.98 4.42
C PRO A 119 -33.66 -16.88 2.99
N MET A 120 -33.60 -18.02 2.31
CA MET A 120 -33.39 -18.08 0.87
C MET A 120 -34.55 -17.37 0.17
N VAL A 121 -34.26 -16.63 -0.89
CA VAL A 121 -35.25 -15.83 -1.64
C VAL A 121 -35.64 -16.60 -2.90
N PRO A 122 -36.84 -17.22 -2.96
CA PRO A 122 -37.19 -18.10 -4.06
C PRO A 122 -37.41 -17.36 -5.39
N SER A 123 -37.73 -16.06 -5.37
CA SER A 123 -37.93 -15.27 -6.59
C SER A 123 -36.64 -15.13 -7.41
N LEU A 124 -35.47 -15.32 -6.80
CA LEU A 124 -34.20 -15.31 -7.53
C LEU A 124 -34.08 -16.45 -8.56
N SER A 125 -34.89 -17.52 -8.44
CA SER A 125 -34.87 -18.60 -9.44
C SER A 125 -35.53 -18.22 -10.77
N THR A 126 -36.38 -17.20 -10.78
CA THR A 126 -37.11 -16.75 -11.98
C THR A 126 -36.64 -15.41 -12.51
N GLU A 127 -35.87 -14.65 -11.71
CA GLU A 127 -35.35 -13.32 -12.03
C GLU A 127 -33.98 -13.35 -12.75
N GLY A 128 -33.68 -14.44 -13.46
CA GLY A 128 -32.49 -14.55 -14.29
C GLY A 128 -32.46 -13.65 -15.51
N ALA A 129 -31.28 -13.55 -16.12
CA ALA A 129 -31.06 -12.74 -17.31
C ALA A 129 -30.09 -13.43 -18.27
N LEU A 130 -30.16 -13.03 -19.55
CA LEU A 130 -29.23 -13.48 -20.60
C LEU A 130 -29.19 -15.01 -20.72
N TRP A 131 -28.06 -15.64 -20.38
CA TRP A 131 -27.83 -17.09 -20.47
C TRP A 131 -27.96 -17.84 -19.13
N PHE A 132 -28.25 -17.12 -18.04
CA PHE A 132 -28.46 -17.66 -16.69
C PHE A 132 -29.89 -17.34 -16.22
N PRO A 133 -30.89 -18.17 -16.57
CA PRO A 133 -32.29 -17.92 -16.23
C PRO A 133 -32.62 -18.10 -14.73
N ASP A 134 -31.76 -18.80 -13.99
CA ASP A 134 -31.89 -19.06 -12.56
C ASP A 134 -30.64 -18.55 -11.83
N LEU A 135 -30.81 -17.65 -10.86
CA LEU A 135 -29.68 -17.12 -10.06
C LEU A 135 -29.26 -18.07 -8.92
N LEU A 136 -30.11 -19.02 -8.54
CA LEU A 136 -29.84 -20.01 -7.50
C LEU A 136 -29.06 -21.21 -8.05
N ALA A 137 -29.17 -21.49 -9.36
CA ALA A 137 -28.41 -22.52 -10.04
C ALA A 137 -27.00 -22.06 -10.44
N ALA A 138 -26.10 -23.03 -10.67
CA ALA A 138 -24.80 -22.77 -11.27
C ALA A 138 -24.94 -22.34 -12.75
N ASP A 139 -23.96 -21.59 -13.26
CA ASP A 139 -23.96 -21.15 -14.66
C ASP A 139 -23.82 -22.34 -15.64
N PRO A 140 -24.84 -22.63 -16.48
CA PRO A 140 -24.80 -23.75 -17.42
C PRO A 140 -23.65 -23.67 -18.43
N TYR A 141 -23.24 -22.46 -18.80
CA TYR A 141 -22.21 -22.22 -19.82
C TYR A 141 -20.83 -21.93 -19.22
N CYS A 142 -20.71 -21.90 -17.89
CA CYS A 142 -19.47 -21.56 -17.18
C CYS A 142 -18.84 -20.22 -17.60
N ALA A 143 -19.61 -19.29 -18.17
CA ALA A 143 -19.14 -17.97 -18.58
C ALA A 143 -18.89 -17.05 -17.38
N LEU A 144 -19.75 -17.08 -16.36
CA LEU A 144 -19.65 -16.28 -15.15
C LEU A 144 -18.38 -16.59 -14.33
N PRO A 145 -17.98 -17.85 -14.08
CA PRO A 145 -16.68 -18.17 -13.48
C PRO A 145 -15.48 -17.59 -14.24
N VAL A 146 -15.51 -17.63 -15.57
CA VAL A 146 -14.46 -17.08 -16.44
C VAL A 146 -14.40 -15.56 -16.32
N ILE A 147 -15.56 -14.89 -16.41
CA ILE A 147 -15.67 -13.42 -16.27
C ILE A 147 -15.18 -12.98 -14.89
N LEU A 148 -15.55 -13.70 -13.83
CA LEU A 148 -15.12 -13.41 -12.48
C LEU A 148 -13.60 -13.54 -12.33
N SER A 149 -13.02 -14.63 -12.85
CA SER A 149 -11.56 -14.83 -12.85
C SER A 149 -10.84 -13.66 -13.55
N ALA A 150 -11.33 -13.26 -14.73
CA ALA A 150 -10.78 -12.13 -15.47
C ALA A 150 -10.94 -10.80 -14.72
N ALA A 151 -12.09 -10.57 -14.09
CA ALA A 151 -12.37 -9.36 -13.30
C ALA A 151 -11.43 -9.25 -12.08
N VAL A 152 -11.26 -10.33 -11.32
CA VAL A 152 -10.38 -10.39 -10.14
C VAL A 152 -8.92 -10.24 -10.56
N PHE A 153 -8.49 -10.93 -11.62
CA PHE A 153 -7.14 -10.80 -12.16
C PHE A 153 -6.84 -9.35 -12.54
N THR A 154 -7.79 -8.70 -13.20
CA THR A 154 -7.68 -7.30 -13.62
C THR A 154 -7.64 -6.36 -12.42
N ASN A 155 -8.48 -6.58 -11.41
CA ASN A 155 -8.50 -5.82 -10.17
C ASN A 155 -7.15 -5.87 -9.44
N VAL A 156 -6.57 -7.06 -9.26
CA VAL A 156 -5.25 -7.23 -8.63
C VAL A 156 -4.15 -6.57 -9.47
N THR A 157 -4.22 -6.74 -10.79
CA THR A 157 -3.21 -6.21 -11.72
C THR A 157 -3.14 -4.69 -11.66
N TRP A 158 -4.29 -4.01 -11.64
CA TRP A 158 -4.35 -2.55 -11.63
C TRP A 158 -4.35 -1.93 -10.22
N GLY A 159 -4.87 -2.62 -9.20
CA GLY A 159 -4.97 -2.09 -7.85
C GLY A 159 -3.65 -2.04 -7.10
N TRP A 160 -2.76 -3.01 -7.35
CA TRP A 160 -1.53 -3.17 -6.58
C TRP A 160 -0.35 -2.47 -7.26
N LYS A 161 0.09 -1.35 -6.66
CA LYS A 161 1.26 -0.57 -7.10
C LYS A 161 2.54 -1.24 -6.61
N ILE A 162 3.34 -1.74 -7.53
CA ILE A 162 4.57 -2.49 -7.22
C ILE A 162 5.78 -1.88 -7.92
N LYS A 163 6.94 -1.91 -7.25
CA LYS A 163 8.22 -1.47 -7.82
C LYS A 163 8.67 -2.42 -8.94
N LYS A 164 9.12 -1.86 -10.06
CA LYS A 164 9.64 -2.62 -11.22
C LYS A 164 10.84 -3.48 -10.83
N ARG A 165 11.10 -4.57 -11.59
CA ARG A 165 12.19 -5.54 -11.33
C ARG A 165 13.54 -4.86 -11.19
N GLU A 166 13.84 -4.01 -12.17
CA GLU A 166 15.04 -3.18 -12.28
C GLU A 166 15.27 -2.20 -11.13
N ASP A 167 14.21 -1.74 -10.47
CA ASP A 167 14.29 -0.72 -9.43
C ASP A 167 14.52 -1.29 -8.02
N ILE A 168 14.28 -2.59 -7.81
CA ILE A 168 14.48 -3.18 -6.48
C ILE A 168 15.96 -3.24 -6.07
N PRO A 169 16.89 -3.69 -6.92
CA PRO A 169 18.31 -3.70 -6.56
C PRO A 169 18.84 -2.32 -6.16
N LYS A 170 18.25 -1.25 -6.73
CA LYS A 170 18.60 0.15 -6.48
C LYS A 170 18.08 0.70 -5.14
N LEU A 171 17.29 -0.04 -4.38
CA LEU A 171 16.77 0.44 -3.09
C LEU A 171 17.87 0.42 -2.02
N PRO A 172 17.97 1.50 -1.22
CA PRO A 172 19.08 1.68 -0.29
C PRO A 172 19.07 0.63 0.83
N THR A 173 17.91 0.32 1.37
CA THR A 173 17.81 -0.52 2.57
C THR A 173 17.41 -1.97 2.24
N ARG A 174 18.10 -2.95 2.86
CA ARG A 174 17.78 -4.38 2.73
C ARG A 174 16.31 -4.69 3.04
N LYS A 175 15.76 -4.09 4.09
CA LYS A 175 14.35 -4.27 4.48
C LYS A 175 13.37 -3.82 3.39
N GLU A 176 13.68 -2.73 2.69
CA GLU A 176 12.84 -2.24 1.58
C GLU A 176 12.92 -3.16 0.36
N ARG A 177 14.10 -3.73 0.08
CA ARG A 177 14.27 -4.74 -0.98
C ARG A 177 13.44 -5.98 -0.70
N ILE A 178 13.55 -6.53 0.51
CA ILE A 178 12.78 -7.70 0.94
C ILE A 178 11.28 -7.40 0.83
N ALA A 179 10.82 -6.30 1.42
CA ALA A 179 9.41 -5.92 1.37
C ALA A 179 8.89 -5.76 -0.08
N ALA A 180 9.67 -5.15 -0.97
CA ALA A 180 9.28 -4.99 -2.37
C ALA A 180 9.27 -6.34 -3.14
N HIS A 181 10.19 -7.26 -2.82
CA HIS A 181 10.17 -8.62 -3.36
C HIS A 181 8.96 -9.40 -2.86
N THR A 182 8.72 -9.40 -1.55
CA THR A 182 7.57 -10.05 -0.92
C THR A 182 6.28 -9.52 -1.53
N MET A 183 6.13 -8.20 -1.71
CA MET A 183 4.95 -7.63 -2.36
C MET A 183 4.77 -8.08 -3.81
N ARG A 184 5.87 -8.28 -4.56
CA ARG A 184 5.81 -8.84 -5.92
C ARG A 184 5.33 -10.27 -5.92
N VAL A 185 5.93 -11.11 -5.10
CA VAL A 185 5.57 -12.52 -4.97
C VAL A 185 4.09 -12.59 -4.59
N LEU A 186 3.68 -11.82 -3.59
CA LEU A 186 2.29 -11.75 -3.14
C LEU A 186 1.32 -11.41 -4.29
N LYS A 187 1.61 -10.36 -5.09
CA LYS A 187 0.77 -10.03 -6.25
C LYS A 187 0.72 -11.16 -7.28
N ARG A 188 1.86 -11.82 -7.57
CA ARG A 188 1.90 -12.95 -8.51
C ARG A 188 1.08 -14.12 -7.99
N THR A 189 1.15 -14.42 -6.70
CA THR A 189 0.31 -15.44 -6.05
C THR A 189 -1.17 -15.08 -6.15
N PHE A 190 -1.56 -13.82 -5.88
CA PHE A 190 -2.96 -13.37 -6.02
C PHE A 190 -3.45 -13.39 -7.49
N GLN A 191 -2.58 -13.11 -8.46
CA GLN A 191 -2.89 -13.24 -9.88
C GLN A 191 -3.08 -14.71 -10.28
N ALA A 192 -2.22 -15.60 -9.79
CA ALA A 192 -2.35 -17.03 -10.02
C ALA A 192 -3.63 -17.58 -9.37
N SER A 193 -3.93 -17.19 -8.13
CA SER A 193 -5.17 -17.60 -7.45
C SER A 193 -6.42 -17.12 -8.17
N ALA A 194 -6.38 -15.95 -8.82
CA ALA A 194 -7.49 -15.48 -9.65
C ALA A 194 -7.77 -16.44 -10.83
N LEU A 195 -6.74 -17.03 -11.44
CA LEU A 195 -6.89 -18.03 -12.50
C LEU A 195 -7.44 -19.36 -11.96
N PHE A 196 -6.95 -19.80 -10.81
CA PHE A 196 -7.47 -21.00 -10.12
C PHE A 196 -8.90 -20.84 -9.61
N LEU A 197 -9.40 -19.61 -9.47
CA LEU A 197 -10.77 -19.36 -9.08
C LEU A 197 -11.75 -20.00 -10.08
N CYS A 198 -11.51 -19.87 -11.38
CA CYS A 198 -12.41 -20.39 -12.42
C CYS A 198 -12.75 -21.89 -12.25
N PRO A 199 -11.78 -22.83 -12.23
CA PRO A 199 -12.08 -24.25 -12.06
C PRO A 199 -12.69 -24.57 -10.69
N VAL A 200 -12.31 -23.85 -9.63
CA VAL A 200 -12.90 -24.05 -8.28
C VAL A 200 -14.38 -23.68 -8.26
N MET A 201 -14.76 -22.58 -8.92
CA MET A 201 -16.15 -22.14 -8.98
C MET A 201 -17.02 -23.09 -9.80
N ILE A 202 -16.46 -23.69 -10.86
CA ILE A 202 -17.15 -24.71 -11.66
C ILE A 202 -17.32 -26.00 -10.84
N ALA A 203 -16.25 -26.47 -10.19
CA ALA A 203 -16.29 -27.70 -9.39
C ALA A 203 -17.18 -27.61 -8.14
N SER A 204 -17.37 -26.40 -7.60
CA SER A 204 -18.19 -26.16 -6.40
C SER A 204 -19.63 -25.75 -6.73
N GLU A 205 -20.02 -25.75 -8.01
CA GLU A 205 -21.37 -25.42 -8.50
C GLU A 205 -21.95 -24.15 -7.87
N VAL A 206 -21.15 -23.08 -7.81
CA VAL A 206 -21.57 -21.87 -7.10
C VAL A 206 -22.73 -21.19 -7.84
N PRO A 207 -23.80 -20.76 -7.12
CA PRO A 207 -24.93 -20.06 -7.72
C PRO A 207 -24.53 -18.82 -8.53
N ALA A 208 -25.20 -18.62 -9.67
CA ALA A 208 -24.96 -17.52 -10.59
C ALA A 208 -25.14 -16.14 -9.92
N GLY A 209 -26.13 -15.99 -9.04
CA GLY A 209 -26.37 -14.76 -8.29
C GLY A 209 -25.15 -14.34 -7.46
N MET A 210 -24.43 -15.31 -6.88
CA MET A 210 -23.22 -15.05 -6.10
C MET A 210 -22.07 -14.57 -6.98
N LEU A 211 -21.91 -15.18 -8.16
CA LEU A 211 -20.91 -14.81 -9.14
C LEU A 211 -21.13 -13.38 -9.65
N ILE A 212 -22.37 -13.01 -9.95
CA ILE A 212 -22.73 -11.66 -10.42
C ILE A 212 -22.43 -10.61 -9.37
N TYR A 213 -22.76 -10.87 -8.10
CA TYR A 213 -22.39 -9.99 -7.00
C TYR A 213 -20.87 -9.79 -6.91
N TRP A 214 -20.09 -10.87 -7.02
CA TRP A 214 -18.62 -10.78 -6.98
C TRP A 214 -18.03 -10.08 -8.21
N ILE A 215 -18.59 -10.28 -9.40
CA ILE A 215 -18.17 -9.59 -10.63
C ILE A 215 -18.44 -8.09 -10.48
N SER A 216 -19.68 -7.71 -10.16
CA SER A 216 -20.09 -6.30 -10.04
C SER A 216 -19.29 -5.56 -8.97
N SER A 217 -19.12 -6.15 -7.78
CA SER A 217 -18.32 -5.55 -6.69
C SER A 217 -16.84 -5.42 -7.06
N THR A 218 -16.26 -6.40 -7.77
CA THR A 218 -14.88 -6.35 -8.25
C THR A 218 -14.68 -5.28 -9.33
N LEU A 219 -15.61 -5.17 -10.28
CA LEU A 219 -15.59 -4.14 -11.31
C LEU A 219 -15.73 -2.75 -10.70
N PHE A 220 -16.63 -2.57 -9.74
CA PHE A 220 -16.79 -1.31 -9.02
C PHE A 220 -15.52 -0.92 -8.26
N ALA A 221 -14.90 -1.86 -7.53
CA ALA A 221 -13.64 -1.62 -6.83
C ALA A 221 -12.50 -1.25 -7.81
N THR A 222 -12.48 -1.88 -8.98
CA THR A 222 -11.51 -1.60 -10.04
C THR A 222 -11.70 -0.19 -10.61
N ALA A 223 -12.95 0.16 -10.93
CA ALA A 223 -13.33 1.49 -11.42
C ALA A 223 -12.96 2.57 -10.40
N GLN A 224 -13.30 2.36 -9.12
CA GLN A 224 -12.97 3.25 -8.03
C GLN A 224 -11.45 3.46 -7.91
N THR A 225 -10.66 2.39 -8.00
CA THR A 225 -9.19 2.48 -7.88
C THR A 225 -8.55 3.26 -9.04
N LYS A 226 -9.15 3.21 -10.23
CA LYS A 226 -8.68 3.95 -11.41
C LYS A 226 -9.18 5.39 -11.47
N ALA A 227 -10.44 5.64 -11.13
CA ALA A 227 -11.07 6.95 -11.24
C ALA A 227 -10.67 7.88 -10.10
N LEU A 228 -10.61 7.38 -8.86
CA LEU A 228 -10.44 8.21 -7.66
C LEU A 228 -9.12 9.01 -7.63
N PRO A 229 -7.96 8.44 -8.03
CA PRO A 229 -6.72 9.21 -8.11
C PRO A 229 -6.74 10.29 -9.19
N LYS A 230 -7.48 10.09 -10.29
CA LYS A 230 -7.62 11.07 -11.37
C LYS A 230 -8.46 12.27 -10.90
N ILE A 231 -9.54 11.98 -10.18
CA ILE A 231 -10.46 13.01 -9.66
C ILE A 231 -9.80 13.87 -8.57
N ILE A 232 -8.98 13.26 -7.70
CA ILE A 232 -8.41 13.96 -6.52
C ILE A 232 -7.15 14.78 -6.83
N SER A 233 -6.71 14.88 -8.10
CA SER A 233 -5.56 15.68 -8.60
C SER A 233 -4.51 16.00 -7.53
N THR A 234 -3.77 14.98 -7.11
CA THR A 234 -2.77 15.16 -6.06
C THR A 234 -1.60 15.94 -6.65
N LYS A 235 -1.41 17.20 -6.21
CA LYS A 235 -0.26 18.05 -6.62
C LYS A 235 1.04 17.23 -6.67
N SER A 236 1.83 17.44 -7.73
CA SER A 236 3.06 16.70 -8.01
C SER A 236 4.02 16.68 -6.81
N ILE A 237 4.77 15.58 -6.72
CA ILE A 237 5.83 15.43 -5.72
C ILE A 237 6.91 16.47 -6.07
N PRO A 238 7.44 17.23 -5.08
CA PRO A 238 8.50 18.18 -5.36
C PRO A 238 9.71 17.44 -5.96
N ALA A 239 10.24 17.98 -7.06
CA ALA A 239 11.44 17.44 -7.68
C ALA A 239 12.63 17.54 -6.70
N PRO A 240 13.58 16.58 -6.73
CA PRO A 240 14.79 16.68 -5.94
C PRO A 240 15.52 17.99 -6.28
N CYS A 241 16.04 18.68 -5.26
CA CYS A 241 16.88 19.85 -5.48
C CYS A 241 18.06 19.46 -6.36
N LYS A 242 18.26 20.19 -7.46
CA LYS A 242 19.49 20.09 -8.24
C LYS A 242 20.62 20.66 -7.37
N GLU A 243 21.70 19.91 -7.22
CA GLU A 243 22.89 20.38 -6.52
C GLU A 243 23.41 21.61 -7.24
N LYS A 244 23.59 22.71 -6.51
CA LYS A 244 24.34 23.87 -6.99
C LYS A 244 25.77 23.64 -6.55
N ALA A 245 26.65 23.27 -7.48
CA ALA A 245 28.08 23.24 -7.21
C ALA A 245 28.51 24.66 -6.83
N VAL A 246 28.87 24.87 -5.57
CA VAL A 246 29.47 26.14 -5.14
C VAL A 246 30.97 25.98 -5.34
N ALA A 247 31.53 26.67 -6.32
CA ALA A 247 32.97 26.71 -6.50
C ALA A 247 33.59 27.38 -5.27
N VAL A 248 34.29 26.61 -4.45
CA VAL A 248 35.08 27.15 -3.34
C VAL A 248 36.43 27.56 -3.93
N VAL A 249 36.66 28.85 -4.11
CA VAL A 249 37.96 29.38 -4.54
C VAL A 249 38.87 29.42 -3.33
N ILE A 250 39.81 28.47 -3.25
CA ILE A 250 40.89 28.49 -2.25
C ILE A 250 42.18 28.79 -3.02
N GLY A 251 42.74 29.99 -2.82
CA GLY A 251 44.10 30.33 -3.28
C GLY A 251 44.25 30.58 -4.79
N GLY A 252 43.30 31.22 -5.45
CA GLY A 252 43.48 31.73 -6.82
C GLY A 252 43.32 30.72 -7.96
N GLU A 253 43.16 29.42 -7.66
CA GLU A 253 42.77 28.42 -8.66
C GLU A 253 41.34 27.92 -8.41
N ALA A 254 40.49 28.06 -9.43
CA ALA A 254 39.14 27.50 -9.44
C ALA A 254 39.21 25.98 -9.62
N LYS A 255 39.25 25.24 -8.50
CA LYS A 255 38.98 23.79 -8.51
C LYS A 255 37.50 23.54 -8.24
N THR A 256 36.85 22.84 -9.16
CA THR A 256 35.49 22.30 -8.97
C THR A 256 35.54 21.20 -7.91
N GLN A 257 35.48 21.60 -6.64
CA GLN A 257 35.29 20.69 -5.53
C GLN A 257 33.81 20.25 -5.53
N LEU A 258 33.55 19.01 -5.94
CA LEU A 258 32.31 18.31 -5.59
C LEU A 258 32.29 18.25 -4.07
N SER A 259 31.49 19.10 -3.42
CA SER A 259 31.42 19.20 -1.96
C SER A 259 30.74 17.96 -1.37
N GLY A 260 31.43 16.83 -1.43
CA GLY A 260 31.13 15.59 -0.75
C GLY A 260 32.11 15.41 0.39
N PHE A 261 31.62 15.60 1.62
CA PHE A 261 32.06 14.84 2.80
C PHE A 261 33.53 14.88 3.28
N GLU A 262 34.44 15.70 2.75
CA GLU A 262 35.85 15.66 3.19
C GLU A 262 36.23 16.52 4.41
N ASN A 263 35.35 17.40 4.93
CA ASN A 263 35.67 18.26 6.08
C ASN A 263 34.71 18.08 7.26
N LEU A 264 34.74 16.89 7.88
CA LEU A 264 34.11 16.64 9.18
C LEU A 264 35.15 16.58 10.34
N GLY A 265 36.33 17.17 10.13
CA GLY A 265 37.39 17.27 11.14
C GLY A 265 37.57 18.67 11.75
N GLU A 266 37.09 19.74 11.12
CA GLU A 266 37.30 21.11 11.61
C GLU A 266 36.05 21.68 12.26
N LYS A 267 36.18 22.10 13.53
CA LYS A 267 35.16 22.86 14.25
C LYS A 267 34.82 24.14 13.48
N PRO A 268 33.55 24.53 13.38
CA PRO A 268 33.19 25.78 12.70
C PRO A 268 33.65 26.97 13.54
N THR A 269 34.80 27.55 13.17
CA THR A 269 35.22 28.87 13.64
C THR A 269 34.45 29.94 12.88
N LYS A 270 33.61 30.66 13.62
CA LYS A 270 32.93 31.92 13.30
C LYS A 270 31.96 31.87 12.12
N ILE A 271 30.67 31.77 12.49
CA ILE A 271 29.55 32.23 11.69
C ILE A 271 29.81 33.72 11.38
N LYS A 272 30.19 34.05 10.14
CA LYS A 272 30.11 35.42 9.65
C LYS A 272 28.63 35.74 9.43
N THR A 273 28.12 36.65 10.23
CA THR A 273 26.85 37.34 10.04
C THR A 273 26.79 37.91 8.63
N PHE A 274 25.79 37.50 7.85
CA PHE A 274 25.44 38.16 6.60
C PHE A 274 24.80 39.51 6.93
N THR A 275 25.52 40.59 6.66
CA THR A 275 25.03 41.98 6.68
C THR A 275 25.11 42.57 5.27
N GLY A 276 23.97 43.08 4.77
CA GLY A 276 23.86 44.00 3.62
C GLY A 276 24.09 43.37 2.24
N ARG A 277 23.40 43.74 1.17
CA ARG A 277 22.56 44.91 0.83
C ARG A 277 21.54 44.48 -0.21
#